data_AF-A0A8T4XBK9-F1
#
_entry.id   AF-A0A8T4XBK9-F1
#
_cell.length_a   1.000
_cell.length_b   1.000
_cell.length_c   1.000
_cell.angle_alpha   90.00
_cell.angle_beta   90.00
_cell.angle_gamma   90.00
#
_symmetry.space_group_name_H-M   'P 1'
#
loop_
_entity.id
_entity.type
_entity.pdbx_description
1 polymer ?
#
loop_
_entity_poly.entity_id
_entity_poly.type
_entity_poly.pdbx_seq_one_letter_code
_entity_poly.pdbx_strand_id
1 'polypeptide(L)'
;MKDIEFELNPKEIHPKSEIKGTIFVSYPGRYDGVVINTQILDSNEHIIYKSYNGKKISQNVARLFINKDVMPENKADFTAVIEFEPKKSHEVKFRASIIEQHKEIESKIIFAKYSI
;
A
#
# COMPACT_ATOMS: atom_id res chain seq x y z
N MET A 1 10.48 18.44 -6.39
CA MET A 1 9.27 17.68 -6.80
C MET A 1 9.31 16.35 -6.08
N LYS A 2 8.17 15.75 -5.70
CA LYS A 2 8.16 14.42 -5.07
C LYS A 2 8.12 13.38 -6.18
N ASP A 3 9.02 12.41 -6.13
CA ASP A 3 9.15 11.37 -7.16
C ASP A 3 8.10 10.26 -7.02
N ILE A 4 7.33 10.29 -5.93
CA ILE A 4 6.21 9.40 -5.64
C ILE A 4 5.07 10.18 -4.99
N GLU A 5 3.87 9.92 -5.49
CA GLU A 5 2.61 10.30 -4.88
C GLU A 5 1.86 9.04 -4.46
N PHE A 6 1.15 9.13 -3.34
CA PHE A 6 0.40 8.03 -2.78
C PHE A 6 -0.89 8.61 -2.24
N GLU A 7 -2.01 7.98 -2.58
CA GLU A 7 -3.34 8.28 -2.11
C GLU A 7 -4.01 7.01 -1.56
N LEU A 8 -4.85 7.19 -0.55
CA LEU A 8 -5.56 6.11 0.11
C LEU A 8 -7.02 6.51 0.33
N ASN A 9 -7.95 5.64 -0.06
CA ASN A 9 -9.37 5.80 0.13
C ASN A 9 -10.02 4.48 0.58
N PRO A 10 -10.77 4.46 1.69
CA PRO A 10 -11.00 5.55 2.64
C PRO A 10 -9.79 5.79 3.58
N LYS A 11 -9.72 6.99 4.20
CA LYS A 11 -8.75 7.30 5.28
C LYS A 11 -9.21 6.81 6.66
N GLU A 12 -10.51 6.58 6.82
CA GLU A 12 -11.10 5.89 7.96
C GLU A 12 -11.50 4.49 7.51
N ILE A 13 -10.85 3.50 8.11
CA ILE A 13 -10.92 2.10 7.71
C ILE A 13 -11.76 1.37 8.76
N HIS A 14 -12.71 0.58 8.27
CA HIS A 14 -13.54 -0.30 9.08
C HIS A 14 -13.20 -1.76 8.81
N PRO A 15 -13.47 -2.68 9.75
CA PRO A 15 -13.23 -4.10 9.55
C PRO A 15 -13.96 -4.61 8.31
N LYS A 16 -13.28 -5.44 7.51
CA LYS A 16 -13.80 -6.08 6.28
C LYS A 16 -14.17 -5.09 5.16
N SER A 17 -13.98 -3.79 5.37
CA SER A 17 -14.14 -2.78 4.32
C SER A 17 -12.94 -2.78 3.38
N GLU A 18 -13.23 -2.53 2.11
CA GLU A 18 -12.19 -2.45 1.08
C GLU A 18 -11.44 -1.12 1.16
N ILE A 19 -10.12 -1.22 1.20
CA ILE A 19 -9.17 -0.10 1.13
C ILE A 19 -8.61 -0.08 -0.27
N LYS A 20 -8.65 1.10 -0.91
CA LYS A 20 -8.07 1.35 -2.23
C LYS A 20 -6.89 2.30 -2.08
N GLY A 21 -5.73 1.87 -2.56
CA GLY A 21 -4.55 2.71 -2.60
C GLY A 21 -4.11 2.94 -4.04
N THR A 22 -3.72 4.17 -4.33
CA THR A 22 -3.24 4.60 -5.65
C THR A 22 -1.88 5.23 -5.50
N ILE A 23 -0.90 4.74 -6.25
CA ILE A 23 0.47 5.24 -6.23
C ILE A 23 0.83 5.72 -7.63
N PHE A 24 1.35 6.93 -7.73
CA PHE A 24 1.91 7.49 -8.95
C PHE A 24 3.41 7.70 -8.77
N VAL A 25 4.19 7.25 -9.75
CA VAL A 25 5.64 7.41 -9.75
C VAL A 25 6.04 8.40 -10.84
N SER A 26 6.65 9.51 -10.44
CA SER A 26 7.20 10.53 -11.35
C SER A 26 8.73 10.47 -11.45
N TYR A 27 9.36 9.50 -10.77
CA TYR A 27 10.81 9.30 -10.80
C TYR A 27 11.33 9.08 -12.24
N PRO A 28 12.24 9.95 -12.74
CA PRO A 28 12.73 9.87 -14.11
C PRO A 28 13.77 8.75 -14.33
N GLY A 29 14.34 8.21 -13.26
CA GLY A 29 15.35 7.16 -13.33
C GLY A 29 14.79 5.76 -13.60
N ARG A 30 15.70 4.78 -13.67
CA ARG A 30 15.32 3.36 -13.75
C ARG A 30 14.99 2.86 -12.35
N TYR A 31 13.94 2.07 -12.24
CA TYR A 31 13.52 1.45 -11.00
C TYR A 31 12.81 0.13 -11.33
N ASP A 32 12.80 -0.80 -10.38
CA ASP A 32 12.25 -2.14 -10.54
C ASP A 32 10.74 -2.17 -10.32
N GLY A 33 10.26 -1.35 -9.39
CA GLY A 33 8.84 -1.25 -9.07
C GLY A 33 8.59 -0.50 -7.78
N VAL A 34 7.38 -0.67 -7.26
CA VAL A 34 6.94 -0.07 -6.01
C VAL A 34 6.64 -1.15 -4.99
N VAL A 35 7.01 -0.86 -3.75
CA VAL A 35 6.69 -1.67 -2.58
C VAL A 35 5.68 -0.94 -1.72
N ILE A 36 4.65 -1.66 -1.29
CA ILE A 36 3.72 -1.21 -0.26
C ILE A 36 3.95 -2.04 1.00
N ASN A 37 4.24 -1.32 2.08
CA ASN A 37 4.37 -1.86 3.43
C ASN A 37 3.32 -1.20 4.31
N THR A 38 2.55 -2.01 5.03
CA THR A 38 1.53 -1.53 5.97
C THR A 38 1.85 -2.03 7.38
N GLN A 39 1.73 -1.13 8.35
CA GLN A 39 1.88 -1.44 9.76
C GLN A 39 0.68 -0.91 10.52
N ILE A 40 0.07 -1.76 11.34
CA ILE A 40 -1.00 -1.38 12.26
C ILE A 40 -0.33 -1.06 13.61
N LEU A 41 -0.38 0.19 14.05
CA LEU A 41 0.24 0.60 15.30
C LEU A 41 -0.48 -0.04 16.49
N ASP A 42 0.30 -0.43 17.50
CA ASP A 42 -0.16 -1.16 18.69
C ASP A 42 -0.92 -2.47 18.39
N SER A 43 -0.61 -3.12 17.27
CA SER A 43 -1.19 -4.41 16.89
C SER A 43 -0.16 -5.28 16.17
N ASN A 44 -0.26 -6.60 16.38
CA ASN A 44 0.51 -7.60 15.62
C ASN A 44 -0.28 -8.12 14.41
N GLU A 45 -1.48 -7.59 14.18
CA GLU A 45 -2.34 -7.98 13.07
C GLU A 45 -1.84 -7.41 11.74
N HIS A 46 -2.17 -8.10 10.66
CA HIS A 46 -1.72 -7.74 9.31
C HIS A 46 -2.88 -7.32 8.41
N ILE A 47 -2.56 -6.47 7.45
CA ILE A 47 -3.46 -6.19 6.32
C ILE A 47 -3.40 -7.36 5.32
N ILE A 48 -4.49 -7.57 4.58
CA ILE A 48 -4.57 -8.55 3.52
C ILE A 48 -4.74 -7.83 2.19
N TYR A 49 -3.74 -7.89 1.33
CA TYR A 49 -3.85 -7.38 -0.05
C TYR A 49 -4.68 -8.36 -0.90
N LYS A 50 -5.68 -7.83 -1.62
CA LYS A 50 -6.61 -8.63 -2.43
C LYS A 50 -6.31 -8.52 -3.92
N SER A 51 -5.87 -7.37 -4.40
CA SER A 51 -5.51 -7.18 -5.82
C SER A 51 -4.54 -6.03 -6.05
N TYR A 52 -3.89 -6.02 -7.20
CA TYR A 52 -3.17 -4.87 -7.74
C TYR A 52 -3.36 -4.78 -9.26
N ASN A 53 -3.55 -3.57 -9.80
CA ASN A 53 -3.72 -3.31 -11.24
C ASN A 53 -4.71 -4.30 -11.92
N GLY A 54 -5.81 -4.62 -11.24
CA GLY A 54 -6.83 -5.58 -11.69
C GLY A 54 -6.47 -7.07 -11.55
N LYS A 55 -5.24 -7.40 -11.16
CA LYS A 55 -4.79 -8.79 -10.90
C LYS A 55 -5.08 -9.17 -9.44
N LYS A 56 -5.79 -10.27 -9.25
CA LYS A 56 -6.05 -10.83 -7.91
C LYS A 56 -4.77 -11.43 -7.33
N ILE A 57 -4.59 -11.21 -6.03
CA ILE A 57 -3.52 -11.82 -5.25
C ILE A 57 -4.09 -13.09 -4.61
N SER A 58 -3.51 -14.24 -4.92
CA SER A 58 -3.96 -15.54 -4.42
C SER A 58 -3.41 -15.89 -3.03
N GLN A 59 -2.26 -15.33 -2.66
CA GLN A 59 -1.58 -15.59 -1.40
C GLN A 59 -1.46 -14.31 -0.59
N ASN A 60 -1.78 -14.37 0.71
CA ASN A 60 -1.57 -13.22 1.57
C ASN A 60 -0.07 -12.89 1.66
N VAL A 61 0.29 -11.64 1.41
CA VAL A 61 1.68 -11.16 1.46
C VAL A 61 1.77 -10.04 2.49
N ALA A 62 2.81 -10.09 3.33
CA ALA A 62 3.07 -9.02 4.30
C ALA A 62 3.54 -7.72 3.61
N ARG A 63 4.17 -7.86 2.44
CA ARG A 63 4.73 -6.77 1.61
C ARG A 63 4.24 -6.97 0.19
N LEU A 64 3.52 -5.98 -0.34
CA LEU A 64 3.08 -6.00 -1.72
C LEU A 64 4.15 -5.38 -2.61
N PHE A 65 4.70 -6.16 -3.54
CA PHE A 65 5.57 -5.65 -4.60
C PHE A 65 4.82 -5.60 -5.92
N ILE A 66 4.83 -4.44 -6.58
CA ILE A 66 4.24 -4.21 -7.89
C ILE A 66 5.38 -3.84 -8.83
N ASN A 67 5.65 -4.70 -9.81
CA ASN A 67 6.70 -4.47 -10.80
C ASN A 67 6.32 -3.30 -11.73
N LYS A 68 7.29 -2.47 -12.09
CA LYS A 68 7.11 -1.34 -13.02
C LYS A 68 6.48 -1.75 -14.35
N ASP A 69 6.83 -2.93 -14.88
CA ASP A 69 6.35 -3.46 -16.16
C ASP A 69 4.82 -3.67 -16.19
N VAL A 70 4.19 -3.77 -15.01
CA VAL A 70 2.73 -3.92 -14.88
C VAL A 70 2.06 -2.65 -14.37
N MET A 71 2.75 -1.50 -14.34
CA MET A 71 2.24 -0.19 -13.93
C MET A 71 1.94 0.69 -15.15
N PRO A 72 0.71 0.65 -15.71
CA PRO A 72 0.35 1.52 -16.82
C PRO A 72 0.45 2.99 -16.37
N GLU A 73 1.00 3.85 -17.23
CA GLU A 73 1.11 5.30 -16.97
C GLU A 73 1.84 5.65 -15.65
N ASN A 74 2.80 4.81 -15.23
CA ASN A 74 3.50 4.91 -13.94
C ASN A 74 2.57 4.88 -12.71
N LYS A 75 1.40 4.26 -12.87
CA LYS A 75 0.38 4.14 -11.84
C LYS A 75 0.30 2.70 -11.31
N ALA A 76 0.19 2.57 -10.00
CA ALA A 76 -0.12 1.32 -9.32
C ALA A 76 -1.35 1.49 -8.42
N ASP A 77 -2.41 0.75 -8.73
CA ASP A 77 -3.61 0.64 -7.90
C ASP A 77 -3.57 -0.68 -7.13
N PHE A 78 -3.96 -0.69 -5.86
CA PHE A 78 -4.13 -1.91 -5.08
C PHE A 78 -5.40 -1.88 -4.23
N THR A 79 -5.92 -3.07 -3.93
CA THR A 79 -6.99 -3.25 -2.94
C THR A 79 -6.52 -4.10 -1.79
N ALA A 80 -6.98 -3.75 -0.59
CA ALA A 80 -6.63 -4.45 0.63
C ALA A 80 -7.78 -4.41 1.64
N VAL A 81 -7.75 -5.28 2.64
CA VAL A 81 -8.74 -5.33 3.73
C VAL A 81 -8.02 -5.61 5.05
N ILE A 82 -8.63 -5.19 6.16
CA ILE A 82 -8.25 -5.60 7.50
C ILE A 82 -9.42 -6.40 8.08
N GLU A 83 -9.20 -7.66 8.48
CA GLU A 83 -10.29 -8.60 8.80
C GLU A 83 -10.62 -8.69 10.30
N PHE A 84 -9.68 -8.38 11.20
CA PHE A 84 -9.88 -8.51 12.65
C PHE A 84 -10.76 -7.39 13.22
N GLU A 85 -11.54 -7.67 14.25
CA GLU A 85 -12.32 -6.62 14.92
C GLU A 85 -11.46 -5.88 15.96
N PRO A 86 -11.23 -4.56 15.80
CA PRO A 86 -10.38 -3.80 16.70
C PRO A 86 -11.08 -3.54 18.04
N LYS A 87 -10.39 -3.82 19.15
CA LYS A 87 -10.88 -3.50 20.50
C LYS A 87 -10.74 -2.01 20.84
N LYS A 88 -9.86 -1.30 20.13
CA LYS A 88 -9.59 0.14 20.26
C LYS A 88 -9.30 0.73 18.89
N SER A 89 -9.38 2.05 18.74
CA SER A 89 -8.91 2.68 17.50
C SER A 89 -7.40 2.44 17.33
N HIS A 90 -7.01 2.04 16.13
CA HIS A 90 -5.60 1.92 15.74
C HIS A 90 -5.29 2.96 14.68
N GLU A 91 -4.01 3.31 14.57
CA GLU A 91 -3.50 4.06 13.43
C GLU A 91 -2.77 3.09 12.50
N VAL A 92 -3.06 3.18 11.20
CA VAL A 92 -2.49 2.33 10.18
C VAL A 92 -1.57 3.17 9.33
N LYS A 93 -0.28 2.81 9.38
CA LYS A 93 0.78 3.44 8.62
C LYS A 93 0.97 2.68 7.31
N PHE A 94 0.66 3.34 6.20
CA PHE A 94 0.97 2.86 4.86
C PHE A 94 2.21 3.55 4.34
N ARG A 95 3.13 2.79 3.77
CA ARG A 95 4.33 3.30 3.11
C ARG A 95 4.45 2.71 1.73
N ALA A 96 4.49 3.57 0.72
CA ALA A 96 4.85 3.23 -0.64
C ALA A 96 6.30 3.64 -0.88
N SER A 97 7.11 2.75 -1.45
CA SER A 97 8.54 2.97 -1.68
C SER A 97 8.91 2.60 -3.10
N ILE A 98 9.66 3.46 -3.79
CA ILE A 98 10.27 3.13 -5.08
C ILE A 98 11.51 2.29 -4.82
N ILE A 99 11.60 1.14 -5.50
CA ILE A 99 12.73 0.21 -5.38
C ILE A 99 13.57 0.24 -6.65
N GLU A 100 14.88 0.44 -6.49
CA GLU A 100 15.89 0.31 -7.54
C GLU A 100 17.00 -0.62 -7.05
N GLN A 101 17.22 -1.74 -7.74
CA GLN A 101 18.24 -2.74 -7.43
C GLN A 101 18.23 -3.17 -5.94
N HIS A 102 17.06 -3.54 -5.45
CA HIS A 102 16.81 -3.92 -4.03
C HIS A 102 17.00 -2.79 -3.00
N LYS A 103 17.23 -1.54 -3.42
CA LYS A 103 17.33 -0.38 -2.52
C LYS A 103 16.07 0.45 -2.61
N GLU A 104 15.61 0.94 -1.46
CA GLU A 104 14.62 2.02 -1.43
C GLU A 104 15.32 3.33 -1.80
N ILE A 105 14.82 4.02 -2.81
CA ILE A 105 15.38 5.31 -3.26
C ILE A 105 14.51 6.51 -2.87
N GLU A 106 13.21 6.30 -2.71
CA GLU A 106 12.25 7.32 -2.29
C GLU A 106 11.01 6.63 -1.70
N SER A 107 10.35 7.27 -0.73
CA SER A 107 9.11 6.75 -0.16
C SER A 107 8.12 7.81 0.28
N LYS A 108 6.85 7.41 0.31
CA LYS A 108 5.73 8.22 0.79
C LYS A 108 4.95 7.45 1.84
N ILE A 109 4.67 8.14 2.94
CA ILE A 109 3.92 7.60 4.07
C ILE A 109 2.55 8.30 4.14
N ILE A 110 1.51 7.50 4.40
CA ILE A 110 0.16 7.94 4.73
C ILE A 110 -0.25 7.27 6.04
N PHE A 111 -1.00 8.00 6.86
CA PHE A 111 -1.67 7.48 8.03
C PHE A 111 -3.18 7.42 7.77
N ALA A 112 -3.78 6.32 8.21
CA ALA A 112 -5.21 6.10 8.21
C ALA A 112 -5.65 5.66 9.60
N LYS A 113 -6.91 5.91 9.93
CA LYS A 113 -7.49 5.48 11.21
C LYS A 113 -8.21 4.16 11.00
N TYR A 114 -8.06 3.21 11.92
CA TYR A 114 -8.77 1.94 11.93
C TYR A 114 -9.66 1.84 13.18
N SER A 115 -10.97 1.74 12.97
CA SER A 115 -11.96 1.66 14.04
C SER A 115 -13.22 0.93 13.59
N ILE A 116 -14.08 0.57 14.53
CA ILE A 116 -15.43 0.04 14.24
C ILE A 116 -16.26 1.10 13.54
#